data_AF-A0A7V4D7A7-F1
#
_entry.id   AF-A0A7V4D7A7-F1
#
_cell.length_a   1.000
_cell.length_b   1.000
_cell.length_c   1.000
_cell.angle_alpha   90.00
_cell.angle_beta   90.00
_cell.angle_gamma   90.00
#
_symmetry.space_group_name_H-M   'P 1'
#
loop_
_entity.id
_entity.type
_entity.pdbx_description
1 polymer ?
#
loop_
_entity_poly.entity_id
_entity_poly.type
_entity_poly.pdbx_seq_one_letter_code
_entity_poly.pdbx_strand_id
1 'polypeptide(L)'
;NKLTMKSHSLMLPFYLVNSFGNKIRIDFLYGLQYMHIFYNKVSYKDKKDDFLRYIDYNQFGCGLQIRLGFKITKFIYIYLAPGGQLYFTNLINEVRWRDYIYNYQLEAGILFKTF
;
A
#
# COMPACT_ATOMS: atom_id res chain seq x y z
N ASN A 1 -23.89 -8.00 9.75
CA ASN A 1 -22.66 -7.56 10.44
C ASN A 1 -21.62 -7.05 9.46
N LYS A 2 -21.60 -5.72 9.21
CA LYS A 2 -20.54 -5.08 8.42
C LYS A 2 -19.50 -4.54 9.39
N LEU A 3 -18.33 -5.18 9.41
CA LEU A 3 -17.17 -4.77 10.19
C LEU A 3 -16.48 -3.64 9.42
N THR A 4 -16.23 -2.50 10.08
CA THR A 4 -15.44 -1.41 9.48
C THR A 4 -14.16 -1.26 10.29
N MET A 5 -13.01 -1.50 9.65
CA MET A 5 -11.70 -1.32 10.26
C MET A 5 -11.06 -0.04 9.73
N LYS A 6 -10.57 0.80 10.63
CA LYS A 6 -9.73 1.96 10.29
C LYS A 6 -8.36 1.74 10.90
N SER A 7 -7.34 1.67 10.06
CA SER A 7 -5.97 1.42 10.51
C SER A 7 -5.08 2.61 10.14
N HIS A 8 -4.27 3.05 11.09
CA HIS A 8 -3.19 3.99 10.85
C HIS A 8 -1.89 3.21 10.75
N SER A 9 -1.22 3.34 9.61
CA SER A 9 0.02 2.63 9.34
C SER A 9 1.04 3.52 8.64
N LEU A 10 2.31 3.23 8.87
CA LEU A 10 3.42 3.75 8.10
C LEU A 10 3.88 2.63 7.15
N MET A 11 3.93 2.94 5.86
CA MET A 11 4.38 2.01 4.84
C MET A 11 5.67 2.54 4.21
N LEU A 12 6.70 1.68 4.20
CA LEU A 12 8.01 1.94 3.62
C LEU A 12 8.26 0.93 2.48
N PRO A 13 8.01 1.31 1.22
CA PRO A 13 8.28 0.46 0.07
C PRO A 13 9.75 0.53 -0.36
N PHE A 14 10.36 -0.63 -0.58
CA PHE A 14 11.69 -0.80 -1.16
C PHE A 14 11.55 -1.44 -2.54
N TYR A 15 11.38 -0.59 -3.55
CA TYR A 15 11.11 -1.02 -4.92
C TYR A 15 12.29 -0.81 -5.85
N LEU A 16 12.53 -1.82 -6.68
CA LEU A 16 13.26 -1.66 -7.93
C LEU A 16 12.30 -1.09 -8.97
N VAL A 17 12.80 -0.16 -9.78
CA VAL A 17 12.00 0.55 -10.79
C VAL A 17 12.62 0.33 -12.16
N ASN A 18 11.84 -0.29 -13.06
CA ASN A 18 12.17 -0.35 -14.48
C ASN A 18 11.29 0.65 -15.23
N SER A 19 11.92 1.61 -15.90
CA SER A 19 11.24 2.75 -16.52
C SER A 19 11.41 2.75 -18.03
N PHE A 20 10.29 2.90 -18.74
CA PHE A 20 10.24 2.93 -20.20
C PHE A 20 9.51 4.17 -20.69
N GLY A 21 10.02 4.80 -21.74
CA GLY A 21 9.38 5.95 -22.40
C GLY A 21 9.72 7.31 -21.79
N ASN A 22 9.49 8.37 -22.58
CA ASN A 22 9.89 9.75 -22.25
C ASN A 22 8.72 10.75 -22.19
N LYS A 23 7.70 10.64 -23.04
CA LYS A 23 6.50 11.52 -23.00
C LYS A 23 5.39 10.89 -22.16
N ILE A 24 5.12 9.62 -22.45
CA ILE A 24 4.35 8.71 -21.62
C ILE A 24 5.37 7.72 -21.06
N ARG A 25 5.46 7.67 -19.74
CA ARG A 25 6.39 6.83 -19.00
C ARG A 25 5.62 5.66 -18.40
N ILE A 26 6.11 4.45 -18.59
CA ILE A 26 5.60 3.26 -17.91
C ILE A 26 6.70 2.79 -16.98
N ASP A 27 6.37 2.75 -15.69
CA ASP A 27 7.25 2.28 -14.64
C ASP A 27 6.69 0.97 -14.08
N PHE A 28 7.52 -0.07 -14.07
CA PHE A 28 7.26 -1.30 -13.33
C PHE A 28 8.03 -1.25 -12.02
N LEU A 29 7.30 -1.23 -10.92
CA LEU A 29 7.84 -1.21 -9.56
C LEU A 29 7.57 -2.54 -8.90
N TYR A 30 8.60 -3.18 -8.37
CA TYR A 30 8.46 -4.40 -7.60
C TYR A 30 9.53 -4.49 -6.54
N GLY A 31 9.23 -5.17 -5.44
CA GLY A 31 10.19 -5.38 -4.38
C GLY A 31 9.54 -5.66 -3.04
N LEU A 32 10.24 -5.28 -1.98
CA LEU A 32 9.84 -5.54 -0.62
C LEU A 32 9.09 -4.34 -0.04
N GLN A 33 8.27 -4.62 0.96
CA GLN A 33 7.58 -3.59 1.72
C GLN A 33 7.65 -3.88 3.20
N TYR A 34 7.77 -2.81 3.97
CA TYR A 34 7.60 -2.82 5.40
C TYR A 34 6.38 -1.97 5.75
N MET A 35 5.50 -2.48 6.61
CA MET A 35 4.38 -1.73 7.15
C MET A 35 4.35 -1.85 8.66
N HIS A 36 4.33 -0.72 9.34
CA HIS A 36 4.11 -0.65 10.77
C HIS A 36 2.70 -0.14 11.03
N ILE A 37 1.88 -0.90 11.76
CA ILE A 37 0.52 -0.51 12.13
C ILE A 37 0.58 0.03 13.55
N PHE A 38 0.26 1.32 13.73
CA PHE A 38 0.25 1.97 15.05
C PHE A 38 -1.07 1.73 15.79
N TYR A 39 -2.16 1.67 15.03
CA TYR A 39 -3.50 1.74 15.59
C TYR A 39 -4.53 1.13 14.65
N ASN A 40 -5.43 0.31 15.19
CA ASN A 40 -6.52 -0.31 14.44
C ASN A 40 -7.85 -0.19 15.20
N LYS A 41 -8.78 0.61 14.69
CA LYS A 41 -10.12 0.76 15.25
C LYS A 41 -11.07 -0.18 14.53
N VAL A 42 -11.75 -1.05 15.28
CA VAL A 42 -12.78 -1.94 14.74
C VAL A 42 -14.13 -1.50 15.27
N SER A 43 -15.00 -1.02 14.39
CA SER A 43 -16.37 -0.62 14.75
C SER A 43 -17.37 -1.66 14.26
N TYR A 44 -18.24 -2.12 15.17
CA TYR A 44 -19.37 -2.99 14.86
C TYR A 44 -20.63 -2.15 14.70
N LYS A 45 -21.36 -2.32 13.59
CA LYS A 45 -22.54 -1.52 13.26
C LYS A 45 -23.67 -1.57 14.31
N ASP A 46 -23.72 -2.64 15.12
CA ASP A 46 -24.78 -2.90 16.11
C ASP A 46 -24.34 -2.76 17.57
N LYS A 47 -23.09 -2.34 17.85
CA LYS A 47 -22.62 -2.02 19.21
C LYS A 47 -22.01 -0.62 19.20
N LYS A 48 -22.53 0.26 20.07
CA LYS A 48 -22.02 1.63 20.28
C LYS A 48 -20.60 1.68 20.84
N ASP A 49 -20.07 0.54 21.27
CA ASP A 49 -18.73 0.42 21.82
C ASP A 49 -17.72 0.24 20.70
N ASP A 50 -17.09 1.35 20.36
CA ASP A 50 -15.89 1.39 19.54
C ASP A 50 -14.72 0.79 20.34
N PHE A 51 -14.43 -0.49 20.15
CA PHE A 51 -13.24 -1.08 20.75
C PHE A 51 -12.00 -0.64 19.97
N LEU A 52 -11.25 0.27 20.59
CA LEU A 52 -9.87 0.56 20.22
C LEU A 52 -9.02 -0.66 20.50
N ARG A 53 -8.64 -1.42 19.48
CA ARG A 53 -7.61 -2.45 19.63
C ARG A 53 -6.28 -1.83 19.21
N TYR A 54 -5.49 -1.45 20.20
CA TYR A 54 -4.07 -1.15 19.95
C TYR A 54 -3.41 -2.44 19.48
N ILE A 55 -3.01 -2.46 18.21
CA ILE A 55 -2.23 -3.51 17.60
C ILE A 55 -0.97 -2.79 17.12
N ASP A 56 0.07 -2.86 17.92
CA ASP A 56 1.42 -2.49 17.51
C ASP A 56 2.01 -3.72 16.82
N TYR A 57 2.14 -3.66 15.50
CA TYR A 57 2.58 -4.80 14.72
C TYR A 57 3.34 -4.39 13.46
N ASN A 58 4.42 -5.13 13.19
CA ASN A 58 5.28 -4.95 12.04
C ASN A 58 4.99 -6.02 11.00
N GLN A 59 4.83 -5.61 9.75
CA GLN A 59 4.57 -6.48 8.63
C GLN A 59 5.64 -6.33 7.56
N PHE A 60 6.06 -7.48 7.04
CA PHE A 60 6.93 -7.57 5.88
C PHE A 60 6.16 -8.18 4.73
N GLY A 61 6.34 -7.63 3.54
CA GLY A 61 5.63 -8.06 2.36
C GLY A 61 6.42 -7.84 1.09
N CYS A 62 5.80 -8.21 -0.01
CA CYS A 62 6.22 -7.84 -1.35
C CYS A 62 5.10 -7.08 -2.06
N GLY A 63 5.49 -6.27 -3.04
CA GLY A 63 4.53 -5.50 -3.80
C GLY A 63 4.90 -5.42 -5.27
N LEU A 64 3.88 -5.19 -6.09
CA LEU A 64 3.98 -4.94 -7.51
C LEU A 64 3.09 -3.74 -7.83
N GLN A 65 3.63 -2.76 -8.52
CA GLN A 65 2.91 -1.58 -8.97
C GLN A 65 3.30 -1.26 -10.41
N ILE A 66 2.29 -0.97 -11.22
CA ILE A 66 2.46 -0.44 -12.57
C ILE A 66 2.10 1.03 -12.49
N ARG A 67 2.99 1.90 -12.96
CA ARG A 67 2.81 3.35 -12.90
C ARG A 67 2.87 3.94 -14.29
N LEU A 68 1.82 4.66 -14.64
CA LEU A 68 1.70 5.41 -15.89
C LEU A 68 1.92 6.89 -15.59
N GLY A 69 3.01 7.44 -16.11
CA GLY A 69 3.39 8.85 -15.96
C GLY A 69 3.18 9.65 -17.24
N PHE A 70 2.55 10.81 -17.13
CA PHE A 70 2.37 11.79 -18.21
C PHE A 70 3.28 12.99 -17.95
N LYS A 71 4.15 13.26 -18.91
CA LYS A 71 5.08 14.39 -18.83
C LYS A 71 4.33 15.73 -18.90
N ILE A 72 4.47 16.56 -17.88
CA ILE A 72 4.03 17.97 -17.94
C ILE A 72 5.17 18.85 -18.41
N THR A 73 6.34 18.70 -17.78
CA THR A 73 7.54 19.49 -18.08
C THR A 73 8.75 18.57 -18.22
N LYS A 74 9.93 19.12 -18.53
CA LYS A 74 11.18 18.33 -18.58
C LYS A 74 11.46 17.56 -17.29
N PHE A 75 10.99 18.06 -16.15
CA PHE A 75 11.30 17.54 -14.82
C PHE A 75 10.10 16.96 -14.07
N ILE A 76 8.87 17.16 -14.57
CA ILE A 76 7.66 16.83 -13.83
C ILE A 76 6.76 15.89 -14.63
N TYR A 77 6.32 14.82 -13.98
CA TYR A 77 5.30 13.90 -14.49
C TYR A 77 4.14 13.83 -13.49
N ILE A 78 2.89 13.86 -13.97
CA ILE A 78 1.75 13.36 -13.18
C ILE A 78 1.66 11.86 -13.41
N TYR A 79 1.33 11.08 -12.40
CA TYR A 79 1.16 9.64 -12.55
C TYR A 79 -0.11 9.09 -11.92
N LEU A 80 -0.51 7.93 -12.46
CA LEU A 80 -1.48 7.01 -11.89
C LEU A 80 -0.82 5.63 -11.77
N ALA A 81 -1.01 4.98 -10.63
CA ALA A 81 -0.32 3.74 -10.33
C ALA A 81 -1.20 2.73 -9.57
N PRO A 82 -1.92 1.84 -10.28
CA PRO A 82 -2.49 0.67 -9.65
C PRO A 82 -1.39 -0.26 -9.13
N GLY A 83 -1.58 -0.81 -7.94
CA GLY A 83 -0.65 -1.75 -7.34
C GLY A 83 -1.31 -2.70 -6.36
N GLY A 84 -0.62 -3.81 -6.16
CA GLY A 84 -0.98 -4.85 -5.20
C GLY A 84 0.17 -5.09 -4.24
N GLN A 85 -0.17 -5.37 -2.98
CA GLN A 85 0.79 -5.68 -1.92
C GLN A 85 0.33 -6.94 -1.21
N LEU A 86 1.28 -7.82 -0.91
CA LEU A 86 1.06 -9.05 -0.17
C LEU A 86 1.97 -9.04 1.06
N TYR A 87 1.38 -9.09 2.24
CA TYR A 87 2.11 -9.16 3.50
C TYR A 87 2.23 -10.61 3.97
N PHE A 88 3.45 -11.05 4.28
CA PHE A 88 3.77 -12.41 4.72
C PHE A 88 3.42 -12.69 6.19
N THR A 89 3.08 -11.64 6.94
CA THR A 89 2.75 -11.70 8.36
C THR A 89 1.26 -11.49 8.58
N ASN A 90 0.65 -12.22 9.50
CA ASN A 90 -0.79 -12.10 9.81
C ASN A 90 -1.04 -11.16 10.99
N LEU A 91 -2.13 -10.37 10.91
CA LEU A 91 -2.60 -9.52 12.03
C LEU A 91 -3.38 -10.29 13.10
N ILE A 92 -3.74 -11.56 12.83
CA ILE A 92 -4.57 -12.41 13.67
C ILE A 92 -3.82 -13.73 13.90
N ASN A 93 -3.68 -14.13 15.17
CA ASN A 93 -2.84 -15.25 15.62
C ASN A 93 -3.34 -16.66 15.21
N GLU A 94 -4.53 -16.77 14.62
CA GLU A 94 -5.10 -18.07 14.21
C GLU A 94 -4.84 -18.31 12.72
N VAL A 95 -4.00 -19.30 12.45
CA VAL A 95 -3.32 -19.51 11.17
C VAL A 95 -4.22 -20.23 10.17
N ARG A 96 -4.60 -19.57 9.06
CA ARG A 96 -4.84 -20.20 7.76
C ARG A 96 -4.07 -19.44 6.68
N TRP A 97 -3.52 -20.17 5.70
CA TRP A 97 -2.83 -19.60 4.52
C TRP A 97 -3.70 -18.66 3.66
N ARG A 98 -5.01 -18.61 3.93
CA ARG A 98 -5.97 -17.74 3.22
C ARG A 98 -6.08 -16.35 3.86
N ASP A 99 -5.41 -16.12 5.00
CA ASP A 99 -5.54 -14.89 5.79
C ASP A 99 -4.41 -13.88 5.56
N TYR A 100 -3.52 -14.14 4.59
CA TYR A 100 -2.52 -13.15 4.18
C TYR A 100 -3.21 -11.87 3.70
N ILE A 101 -2.76 -10.74 4.22
CA ILE A 101 -3.35 -9.45 3.90
C ILE A 101 -2.92 -9.09 2.49
N TYR A 102 -3.91 -9.07 1.60
CA TYR A 102 -3.77 -8.51 0.28
C TYR A 102 -4.31 -7.08 0.28
N ASN A 103 -3.49 -6.13 -0.15
CA ASN A 103 -3.91 -4.75 -0.36
C ASN A 103 -3.90 -4.42 -1.85
N TYR A 104 -5.04 -3.97 -2.37
CA TYR A 104 -5.14 -3.35 -3.70
C TYR A 104 -5.25 -1.85 -3.49
N GLN A 105 -4.39 -1.08 -4.16
CA GLN A 105 -4.38 0.37 -4.06
C GLN A 105 -4.23 1.02 -5.43
N LEU A 106 -4.83 2.21 -5.56
CA LEU A 106 -4.62 3.11 -6.68
C LEU A 106 -3.97 4.38 -6.15
N GLU A 107 -2.75 4.64 -6.59
CA GLU A 107 -2.02 5.85 -6.23
C GLU A 107 -2.06 6.87 -7.38
N ALA A 108 -2.15 8.14 -7.04
CA ALA A 108 -2.00 9.25 -7.97
C ALA A 108 -1.03 10.27 -7.37
N GLY A 109 -0.21 10.89 -8.19
CA GLY A 109 0.76 11.85 -7.67
C GLY A 109 1.61 12.54 -8.73
N ILE A 110 2.68 13.18 -8.25
CA ILE A 110 3.62 13.93 -9.08
C ILE A 110 5.02 13.34 -8.86
N LEU A 111 5.73 13.05 -9.96
CA LEU A 111 7.14 12.67 -9.93
C LEU A 111 8.01 13.85 -10.34
N PHE A 112 9.04 14.09 -9.56
CA PHE A 112 10.12 15.00 -9.90
C PHE A 112 11.32 14.19 -10.37
N LYS A 113 11.70 14.36 -11.64
CA LYS A 113 12.93 13.80 -12.18
C LYS A 113 14.09 14.72 -11.81
N THR A 114 14.93 14.29 -10.90
CA THR A 114 16.23 14.90 -10.66
C THR A 114 17.20 14.42 -11.75
N PHE A 115 17.46 15.31 -12.72
CA PHE A 115 18.41 15.20 -13.85
C PHE A 115 18.02 14.21 -14.97
#